data_AF-A0A0F8P1B3-F1
#
_entry.id   AF-A0A0F8P1B3-F1
#
_cell.length_a   1.000
_cell.length_b   1.000
_cell.length_c   1.000
_cell.angle_alpha   90.00
_cell.angle_beta   90.00
_cell.angle_gamma   90.00
#
_symmetry.space_group_name_H-M   'P 1'
#
loop_
_entity.id
_entity.type
_entity.pdbx_description
1 polymer ?
#
loop_
_entity_poly.entity_id
_entity_poly.type
_entity_poly.pdbx_seq_one_letter_code
_entity_poly.pdbx_strand_id
1 'polypeptide(L)' 'MVQAMINIDEKTNRILNIIKAKYGLKDKSAAIMHMAAEYEKEIMEPELRPKFIEKAQEIMKQKPIDVGTVENWKKMLDC' A
#
# COMPACT_ATOMS: atom_id res chain seq x y z
N MET A 1 -15.55 7.75 -16.34
CA MET A 1 -14.52 8.79 -16.25
C MET A 1 -15.01 9.82 -15.26
N VAL A 2 -14.24 10.12 -14.22
CA VAL A 2 -14.61 11.12 -13.20
C VAL A 2 -13.77 12.37 -13.44
N GLN A 3 -14.39 13.55 -13.36
CA GLN A 3 -13.71 14.83 -13.47
C GLN A 3 -13.73 15.53 -12.12
N ALA A 4 -12.62 16.13 -11.74
CA ALA A 4 -12.49 16.91 -10.52
C ALA A 4 -11.84 18.26 -10.85
N MET A 5 -12.40 19.32 -10.29
CA MET A 5 -11.79 20.65 -10.30
C MET A 5 -11.19 20.89 -8.91
N ILE A 6 -9.90 21.22 -8.87
CA ILE A 6 -9.15 21.41 -7.64
C ILE A 6 -8.44 22.76 -7.68
N ASN A 7 -8.34 23.40 -6.51
CA ASN A 7 -7.47 24.55 -6.31
C ASN A 7 -6.12 24.05 -5.78
N ILE A 8 -5.03 24.48 -6.42
CA ILE A 8 -3.67 24.15 -6.00
C ILE A 8 -2.87 25.43 -5.81
N ASP A 9 -1.96 25.43 -4.85
CA ASP A 9 -1.06 26.55 -4.64
C ASP A 9 0.08 26.57 -5.68
N GLU A 10 0.81 27.68 -5.70
CA GLU A 10 1.89 27.88 -6.68
C GLU A 10 3.00 26.83 -6.53
N LYS A 11 3.33 26.45 -5.29
CA LYS A 11 4.34 25.44 -4.99
C LYS A 11 3.95 24.08 -5.57
N THR A 12 2.72 23.64 -5.33
CA THR A 12 2.18 22.38 -5.85
C THR A 12 2.16 22.39 -7.37
N ASN A 13 1.77 23.50 -7.99
CA ASN A 13 1.79 23.65 -9.44
C ASN A 13 3.20 23.50 -10.04
N ARG A 14 4.23 24.05 -9.39
CA ARG A 14 5.64 23.89 -9.80
C ARG A 14 6.09 22.43 -9.67
N ILE A 15 5.75 21.75 -8.57
CA ILE A 15 6.07 20.33 -8.36
C ILE A 15 5.43 19.47 -9.47
N LEU A 16 4.14 19.68 -9.77
CA LEU A 16 3.46 18.95 -10.84
C LEU A 16 4.12 19.14 -12.21
N ASN A 17 4.62 20.35 -12.51
CA ASN A 17 5.36 20.59 -13.75
C ASN A 17 6.69 19.82 -13.81
N ILE A 18 7.42 19.74 -12.68
CA ILE A 18 8.67 18.97 -12.59
C ILE A 18 8.39 17.48 -12.82
N ILE A 19 7.38 16.93 -12.15
CA ILE A 19 6.98 15.52 -12.32
C ILE A 19 6.57 15.25 -13.76
N LYS A 20 5.73 16.14 -14.33
CA LYS A 20 5.31 16.04 -15.73
C LYS A 20 6.51 15.96 -16.68
N ALA A 21 7.49 16.85 -16.50
CA ALA A 21 8.69 16.89 -17.33
C ALA A 21 9.58 15.65 -17.13
N LYS A 22 9.80 15.25 -15.87
CA LYS A 22 10.64 14.09 -15.50
C LYS A 22 10.16 12.79 -16.16
N TYR A 23 8.85 12.58 -16.21
CA TYR A 23 8.24 11.35 -16.74
C TYR A 23 7.65 11.51 -18.16
N GLY A 24 7.90 12.64 -18.83
CA GLY A 24 7.40 12.88 -20.19
C GLY A 24 5.87 12.86 -20.31
N LEU A 25 5.15 13.29 -19.28
CA LEU A 25 3.69 13.21 -19.21
C LEU A 25 3.02 14.34 -20.00
N LYS A 26 1.85 14.05 -20.56
CA LYS A 26 1.12 14.98 -21.44
C LYS A 26 0.63 16.24 -20.71
N ASP A 27 0.03 16.06 -19.53
CA ASP A 27 -0.62 17.13 -18.77
C ASP A 27 -0.45 16.96 -17.27
N LYS A 28 -0.94 17.93 -16.50
CA LYS A 28 -0.86 17.93 -15.03
C LYS A 28 -1.78 16.87 -14.42
N SER A 29 -2.87 16.49 -15.09
CA SER A 29 -3.75 15.43 -14.64
C SER A 29 -3.03 14.09 -14.64
N ALA A 30 -2.26 13.79 -15.70
CA ALA A 30 -1.39 12.62 -15.76
C ALA A 30 -0.33 12.63 -14.64
N ALA A 31 0.23 13.80 -14.31
CA ALA A 31 1.16 13.93 -13.19
C ALA A 31 0.50 13.63 -11.84
N ILE A 32 -0.74 14.09 -11.61
CA ILE A 32 -1.50 13.77 -10.40
C ILE A 32 -1.79 12.27 -10.31
N MET A 33 -2.20 11.63 -11.41
CA MET A 33 -2.46 10.19 -11.45
C MET A 33 -1.19 9.39 -11.15
N HIS A 34 -0.04 9.81 -11.70
CA HIS A 34 1.24 9.18 -11.39
C HIS A 34 1.61 9.34 -9.90
N MET A 35 1.43 10.54 -9.33
CA MET A 35 1.65 10.75 -7.89
C MET A 35 0.73 9.88 -7.02
N ALA A 36 -0.54 9.73 -7.39
CA ALA A 36 -1.48 8.90 -6.64
C ALA A 36 -1.04 7.43 -6.65
N ALA A 37 -0.58 6.91 -7.79
CA ALA A 37 -0.07 5.55 -7.90
C ALA A 37 1.24 5.33 -7.13
N GLU A 38 2.15 6.32 -7.11
CA GLU A 38 3.34 6.22 -6.25
C GLU A 38 2.97 6.31 -4.77
N TYR A 39 2.01 7.15 -4.40
CA TYR A 39 1.54 7.28 -3.02
C TYR A 39 0.77 6.05 -2.54
N GLU A 40 0.05 5.36 -3.44
CA GLU A 40 -0.57 4.07 -3.18
C GLU A 40 0.46 3.04 -2.69
N LYS A 41 1.65 2.98 -3.29
CA LYS A 41 2.72 2.07 -2.85
C LYS A 41 3.24 2.38 -1.44
N GLU A 42 3.15 3.65 -1.03
CA GLU A 42 3.64 4.11 0.28
C GLU A 42 2.57 4.01 1.38
N ILE A 43 1.28 4.20 1.04
CA ILE A 43 0.15 4.16 1.98
C ILE A 43 -0.50 2.79 2.08
N MET A 44 -0.78 2.17 0.94
CA MET A 44 -1.37 0.84 0.98
C MET A 44 -0.27 -0.08 1.45
N GLU A 45 -0.54 -0.83 2.53
CA GLU A 45 0.32 -1.95 2.87
C GLU A 45 0.55 -2.74 1.58
N PRO A 46 1.81 -2.98 1.17
CA PRO A 46 2.08 -3.70 -0.05
C PRO A 46 1.21 -4.95 0.00
N GLU A 47 0.43 -5.19 -1.07
CA GLU A 47 -0.33 -6.44 -1.22
C GLU A 47 0.51 -7.56 -0.64
N LEU A 48 -0.08 -8.35 0.27
CA LEU A 48 0.65 -9.32 1.10
C LEU A 48 1.78 -9.90 0.29
N ARG A 49 3.04 -9.58 0.67
CA ARG A 49 4.23 -9.99 -0.10
C ARG A 49 4.01 -11.44 -0.54
N PRO A 50 4.26 -11.84 -1.80
CA PRO A 50 3.92 -13.18 -2.27
C PRO A 50 4.37 -14.31 -1.31
N LYS A 51 5.55 -14.12 -0.71
CA LYS A 51 6.09 -14.98 0.36
C LYS A 51 5.21 -15.11 1.62
N PHE A 52 4.54 -14.04 2.04
CA PHE A 52 3.57 -14.05 3.13
C PHE A 52 2.28 -14.79 2.73
N ILE A 53 1.79 -14.61 1.50
CA ILE A 53 0.62 -15.35 0.98
C ILE A 53 0.91 -16.84 0.98
N GLU A 54 2.06 -17.25 0.44
CA GLU A 54 2.50 -18.65 0.45
C GLU A 54 2.54 -19.21 1.87
N LYS A 55 3.17 -18.47 2.81
CA LYS A 55 3.24 -18.89 4.21
C LYS A 55 1.86 -18.99 4.86
N ALA A 56 0.95 -18.06 4.60
CA ALA A 56 -0.41 -18.08 5.13
C ALA A 56 -1.22 -19.27 4.57
N GLN A 57 -1.09 -19.56 3.28
CA GLN A 57 -1.73 -20.72 2.64
C GLN A 57 -1.21 -22.04 3.23
N GLU A 58 0.09 -22.15 3.50
CA GLU A 58 0.66 -23.34 4.15
C GLU A 58 0.21 -23.48 5.61
N ILE A 59 0.02 -22.37 6.35
CA ILE A 59 -0.54 -22.41 7.71
C ILE A 59 -2.01 -22.84 7.69
N MET A 60 -2.81 -22.35 6.74
CA MET A 60 -4.22 -22.73 6.62
C MET A 60 -4.44 -24.23 6.34
N LYS A 61 -3.46 -24.92 5.76
CA LYS A 61 -3.50 -26.38 5.54
C LYS A 61 -3.20 -27.18 6.82
N GLN A 62 -2.57 -26.56 7.81
CA GLN A 62 -2.21 -27.22 9.07
C GLN A 62 -3.44 -27.33 9.98
N LYS A 63 -3.44 -28.32 10.88
CA LYS A 63 -4.51 -28.44 11.88
C LYS A 63 -4.43 -27.26 12.85
N PRO A 64 -5.54 -26.50 13.04
CA PRO A 64 -5.55 -25.45 14.02
C PRO A 64 -5.41 -26.05 15.43
N ILE A 65 -4.62 -25.39 16.26
CA ILE A 65 -4.46 -25.72 17.67
C ILE A 65 -5.34 -24.75 18.44
N ASP A 66 -6.28 -25.28 19.22
CA ASP A 66 -7.04 -24.47 20.16
C ASP A 66 -6.18 -24.18 21.39
N VAL A 67 -5.87 -22.91 21.59
CA VAL A 67 -5.03 -22.43 22.70
C VAL A 67 -5.87 -21.91 23.87
N GLY A 68 -7.18 -21.73 23.69
CA GLY A 68 -8.08 -21.20 24.70
C GLY A 68 -7.72 -19.79 25.16
N THR A 69 -6.97 -19.67 26.27
CA THR A 69 -6.60 -18.40 26.90
C THR A 69 -5.19 -17.93 26.51
N VAL A 70 -4.96 -16.62 26.61
CA VAL A 70 -3.64 -16.02 26.38
C VAL A 70 -2.56 -16.59 27.32
N GLU A 71 -2.93 -16.98 28.53
CA GLU A 71 -2.04 -17.61 29.51
C GLU A 71 -1.58 -19.00 29.09
N ASN A 72 -2.50 -19.81 28.55
CA ASN A 72 -2.16 -21.12 28.00
C ASN A 72 -1.29 -21.00 26.75
N TRP A 73 -1.57 -20.01 25.90
CA TRP A 73 -0.75 -19.72 24.73
C TRP A 73 0.69 -19.35 25.11
N LYS A 74 0.89 -18.50 26.13
CA LYS A 74 2.24 -18.14 26.62
C LYS A 74 3.02 -19.35 27.13
N LYS A 75 2.37 -20.24 27.90
CA LYS A 75 2.98 -21.49 28.39
C LYS A 75 3.44 -22.43 27.26
N MET A 76 2.77 -22.42 26.10
CA MET A 76 3.15 -23.24 24.94
C MET A 76 4.33 -22.68 24.14
N LEU A 77 4.68 -21.40 24.33
CA LEU A 77 5.73 -20.70 23.57
C LEU A 77 7.07 -20.60 24.32
N ASP A 78 7.23 -21.27 25.46
CA ASP A 78 8.41 -21.16 26.34
C ASP A 78 8.83 -19.70 26.62
N CYS A 79 7.85 -18.83 26.92
CA CYS A 79 8.04 -17.45 27.38
C CYS A 79 7.41 -17.24 28.77
#